data_AF-A0AAD5M3S2-F1
#
_entry.id   AF-A0AAD5M3S2-F1
#
_cell.length_a   1.000
_cell.length_b   1.000
_cell.length_c   1.000
_cell.angle_alpha   90.00
_cell.angle_beta   90.00
_cell.angle_gamma   90.00
#
_symmetry.space_group_name_H-M   'P 1'
#
loop_
_entity.id
_entity.type
_entity.pdbx_description
1 polymer ?
#
loop_
_entity_poly.entity_id
_entity_poly.type
_entity_poly.pdbx_seq_one_letter_code
_entity_poly.pdbx_strand_id
1 'polypeptide(L)'
;MSVEATFGLRLLGSLLVLLPVICGLVLYMLLGFTLFSSWNVFRENNFYLIIVQLMWCDLCALLVDLYAAFPMILTGVQYMGSSVILYYVPLAFQGVAFNGIFMFSLLLTTNRFLLFMYPDFHDRLFTTRGTKIICAVVWIYVFLLIALSNIFGCLKEFSAKYFYFWYNCTYANRYRLHYQNLVTIHSSVIPCLMIIMYTIIYVKLKLISRHSNGNTSLSMKQQLKYLVQTALICVLIVAAIAGFISIPYLGLVDYGQLYLNMLLNLILIANNIVTPIVLFSFNNEAALDDELSSTAHDMADELDVSPLTVVNKSH
;
A
#
# COMPACT_ATOMS: atom_id res chain seq x y z
N MET A 1 -2.50 -14.02 36.14
CA MET A 1 -3.44 -12.89 36.34
C MET A 1 -3.28 -12.00 35.12
N SER A 2 -4.37 -11.59 34.46
CA SER A 2 -4.24 -10.70 33.30
C SER A 2 -3.81 -9.31 33.76
N VAL A 3 -2.62 -8.87 33.38
CA VAL A 3 -2.12 -7.53 33.67
C VAL A 3 -2.95 -6.49 32.91
N GLU A 4 -3.47 -5.50 33.63
CA GLU A 4 -4.18 -4.38 33.02
C GLU A 4 -3.19 -3.29 32.57
N ALA A 5 -3.37 -2.77 31.36
CA ALA A 5 -2.54 -1.69 30.84
C ALA A 5 -2.71 -0.42 31.68
N THR A 6 -1.60 0.09 32.22
CA THR A 6 -1.56 1.34 32.98
C THR A 6 -1.96 2.53 32.10
N PHE A 7 -2.41 3.62 32.72
CA PHE A 7 -2.76 4.84 32.00
C PHE A 7 -1.61 5.36 31.10
N GLY A 8 -0.37 5.31 31.60
CA GLY A 8 0.81 5.72 30.81
C GLY A 8 1.00 4.89 29.54
N LEU A 9 0.78 3.57 29.61
CA LEU A 9 0.85 2.70 28.44
C LEU A 9 -0.28 2.95 27.44
N ARG A 10 -1.50 3.20 27.94
CA ARG A 10 -2.65 3.58 27.10
C ARG A 10 -2.40 4.90 26.38
N LEU A 11 -1.90 5.90 27.10
CA LEU A 11 -1.54 7.20 26.52
C LEU A 11 -0.47 7.03 25.44
N LEU A 12 0.62 6.32 25.75
CA LEU A 12 1.69 6.05 24.78
C LEU A 12 1.16 5.31 23.54
N GLY A 13 0.44 4.21 23.72
CA GLY A 13 -0.14 3.44 22.61
C GLY A 13 -1.09 4.28 21.75
N SER A 14 -1.91 5.13 22.37
CA SER A 14 -2.84 6.01 21.66
C SER A 14 -2.11 7.08 20.84
N LEU A 15 -1.03 7.66 21.37
CA LEU A 15 -0.20 8.64 20.67
C LEU A 15 0.57 8.01 19.50
N LEU A 16 1.07 6.77 19.69
CA LEU A 16 1.72 6.00 18.63
C LEU A 16 0.79 5.63 17.48
N VAL A 17 -0.52 5.59 17.71
CA VAL A 17 -1.52 5.45 16.63
C VAL A 17 -1.89 6.82 16.06
N LEU A 18 -2.21 7.80 16.91
CA LEU A 18 -2.74 9.09 16.51
C LEU A 18 -1.78 9.88 15.60
N LEU A 19 -0.52 10.03 16.02
CA LEU A 19 0.43 10.89 15.30
C LEU A 19 0.71 10.37 13.89
N PRO A 20 1.08 9.10 13.68
CA PRO A 20 1.32 8.59 12.33
C PRO A 20 0.05 8.58 11.48
N VAL A 21 -1.12 8.27 12.06
CA VAL A 21 -2.39 8.30 11.31
C VAL A 21 -2.70 9.70 10.79
N ILE A 22 -2.56 10.74 11.62
CA ILE A 22 -2.77 12.13 11.17
C ILE A 22 -1.77 12.50 10.07
N CYS A 23 -0.48 12.17 10.24
CA CYS A 23 0.54 12.40 9.21
C CYS A 23 0.18 11.67 7.89
N GLY A 24 -0.26 10.41 7.98
CA GLY A 24 -0.70 9.61 6.84
C GLY A 24 -1.89 10.23 6.11
N LEU A 25 -2.92 10.65 6.84
CA LEU A 25 -4.09 11.31 6.26
C LEU A 25 -3.69 12.61 5.54
N VAL A 26 -2.81 13.42 6.12
CA VAL A 26 -2.28 14.62 5.45
C VAL A 26 -1.54 14.26 4.17
N LEU A 27 -0.66 13.25 4.20
CA LEU A 27 0.07 12.79 3.00
C LEU A 27 -0.88 12.29 1.90
N TYR A 28 -1.96 11.57 2.26
CA TYR A 28 -2.96 11.14 1.28
C TYR A 28 -3.81 12.27 0.72
N MET A 29 -4.13 13.28 1.53
CA MET A 29 -4.83 14.47 1.02
C MET A 29 -3.96 15.22 0.00
N LEU A 30 -2.67 15.38 0.29
CA LEU A 30 -1.71 15.95 -0.67
C LEU A 30 -1.61 15.07 -1.93
N LEU A 31 -1.48 13.76 -1.78
CA LEU A 31 -1.36 12.85 -2.93
C LEU A 31 -2.63 12.88 -3.78
N GLY A 32 -3.79 12.82 -3.15
CA GLY A 32 -5.10 12.92 -3.80
C GLY A 32 -5.23 14.23 -4.57
N PHE A 33 -4.80 15.36 -3.99
CA PHE A 33 -4.80 16.65 -4.66
C PHE A 33 -3.89 16.65 -5.91
N THR A 34 -2.66 16.14 -5.81
CA THR A 34 -1.74 16.05 -6.95
C THR A 34 -2.28 15.14 -8.07
N LEU A 35 -2.82 13.97 -7.72
CA LEU A 35 -3.41 13.04 -8.70
C LEU A 35 -4.68 13.61 -9.34
N PHE A 36 -5.48 14.37 -8.58
CA PHE A 36 -6.68 15.02 -9.10
C PHE A 36 -6.34 16.13 -10.10
N SER A 37 -5.34 16.95 -9.79
CA SER A 37 -4.90 18.04 -10.67
C SER A 37 -4.45 17.52 -12.05
N SER A 38 -3.75 16.39 -12.10
CA SER A 38 -3.26 15.77 -13.35
C SER A 38 -4.05 14.52 -13.77
N TRP A 39 -5.32 14.41 -13.36
CA TRP A 39 -6.11 13.19 -13.54
C TRP A 39 -6.25 12.73 -15.01
N ASN A 40 -6.32 13.69 -15.94
CA ASN A 40 -6.46 13.38 -17.36
C ASN A 40 -5.29 12.57 -17.91
N VAL A 41 -4.08 12.79 -17.41
CA VAL A 41 -2.87 12.05 -17.80
C VAL A 41 -2.79 10.73 -17.03
N PHE A 42 -3.01 10.76 -15.72
CA PHE A 42 -2.84 9.57 -14.88
C PHE A 42 -3.88 8.47 -15.15
N ARG A 43 -5.11 8.82 -15.53
CA ARG A 43 -6.18 7.83 -15.78
C ARG A 43 -5.90 6.89 -16.95
N GLU A 44 -4.99 7.26 -17.85
CA GLU A 44 -4.61 6.45 -19.01
C GLU A 44 -3.58 5.39 -18.64
N ASN A 45 -2.81 5.63 -17.57
CA ASN A 45 -1.77 4.74 -17.10
C ASN A 45 -2.32 3.73 -16.07
N ASN A 46 -2.22 2.45 -16.43
CA ASN A 46 -2.71 1.34 -15.61
C ASN A 46 -2.09 1.26 -14.22
N PHE A 47 -0.83 1.67 -14.07
CA PHE A 47 -0.14 1.68 -12.79
C PHE A 47 -0.85 2.62 -11.81
N TYR A 48 -1.14 3.85 -12.23
CA TYR A 48 -1.82 4.84 -11.40
C TYR A 48 -3.25 4.42 -11.07
N LEU A 49 -3.96 3.75 -11.98
CA LEU A 49 -5.29 3.21 -11.69
C LEU A 49 -5.28 2.21 -10.53
N ILE A 50 -4.28 1.32 -10.46
CA ILE A 50 -4.12 0.34 -9.36
C ILE A 50 -3.71 1.07 -8.08
N ILE A 51 -2.78 2.03 -8.17
CA ILE A 51 -2.34 2.85 -7.04
C ILE A 51 -3.50 3.62 -6.39
N VAL A 52 -4.44 4.15 -7.17
CA VAL A 52 -5.63 4.83 -6.63
C VAL A 52 -6.52 3.87 -5.83
N GLN A 53 -6.58 2.59 -6.22
CA GLN A 53 -7.31 1.58 -5.42
C GLN A 53 -6.59 1.29 -4.10
N LEU A 54 -5.25 1.17 -4.13
CA LEU A 54 -4.43 1.03 -2.91
C LEU A 54 -4.62 2.22 -1.97
N MET A 55 -4.56 3.44 -2.53
CA MET A 55 -4.79 4.68 -1.78
C MET A 55 -6.13 4.68 -1.05
N TRP A 56 -7.20 4.20 -1.69
CA TRP A 56 -8.52 4.09 -1.05
C TRP A 56 -8.52 3.07 0.10
N CYS A 57 -7.82 1.95 -0.07
CA CYS A 57 -7.69 0.95 1.00
C CYS A 57 -6.89 1.52 2.18
N ASP A 58 -5.75 2.17 1.92
CA ASP A 58 -4.90 2.77 2.94
C ASP A 58 -5.64 3.88 3.70
N LEU A 59 -6.34 4.77 2.98
CA LEU A 59 -7.15 5.84 3.57
C LEU A 59 -8.26 5.26 4.47
N CYS A 60 -8.97 4.25 3.98
CA CYS A 60 -10.00 3.56 4.75
C CYS A 60 -9.41 2.95 6.02
N ALA A 61 -8.23 2.34 5.94
CA ALA A 61 -7.58 1.74 7.09
C ALA A 61 -7.19 2.78 8.16
N LEU A 62 -6.56 3.87 7.74
CA LEU A 62 -6.18 4.98 8.61
C LEU A 62 -7.39 5.64 9.29
N LEU A 63 -8.49 5.82 8.55
CA LEU A 63 -9.73 6.37 9.11
C LEU A 63 -10.34 5.46 10.17
N VAL A 64 -10.33 4.14 9.96
CA VAL A 64 -10.83 3.21 10.98
C VAL A 64 -9.88 3.11 12.17
N ASP A 65 -8.56 3.20 11.97
CA ASP A 65 -7.61 3.25 13.09
C ASP A 65 -7.81 4.51 13.94
N LEU A 66 -8.06 5.67 13.31
CA LEU A 66 -8.42 6.91 14.01
C LEU A 66 -9.76 6.79 14.73
N TYR A 67 -10.76 6.19 14.08
CA TYR A 67 -12.12 6.07 14.60
C TYR A 67 -12.23 5.04 15.73
N ALA A 68 -11.56 3.90 15.60
CA ALA A 68 -11.73 2.75 16.49
C ALA A 68 -10.51 2.54 17.39
N ALA A 69 -9.32 2.32 16.83
CA ALA A 69 -8.15 1.94 17.60
C ALA A 69 -7.71 3.04 18.57
N PHE A 70 -7.54 4.28 18.10
CA PHE A 70 -7.12 5.41 18.92
C PHE A 70 -7.98 5.60 20.20
N PRO A 71 -9.30 5.82 20.12
CA PRO A 71 -10.10 6.08 21.30
C PRO A 71 -10.26 4.86 22.21
N MET A 72 -10.29 3.65 21.64
CA MET A 72 -10.35 2.42 22.46
C MET A 72 -9.04 2.14 23.19
N ILE A 73 -7.87 2.44 22.61
CA ILE A 73 -6.59 2.32 23.33
C ILE A 73 -6.53 3.34 24.47
N LEU A 74 -6.87 4.60 24.19
CA LEU A 74 -6.79 5.70 25.15
C LEU A 74 -7.68 5.45 26.37
N THR A 75 -8.94 5.13 26.13
CA THR A 75 -9.94 4.93 27.19
C THR A 75 -9.87 3.53 27.79
N GLY A 76 -9.42 2.54 27.00
CA GLY A 76 -9.50 1.10 27.26
C GLY A 76 -10.92 0.58 27.51
N VAL A 77 -11.94 1.31 27.05
CA VAL A 77 -13.32 0.86 27.04
C VAL A 77 -13.87 0.84 25.62
N GLN A 78 -14.75 -0.13 25.34
CA GLN A 78 -15.46 -0.20 24.07
C GLN A 78 -16.66 0.77 24.09
N TYR A 79 -16.38 2.06 23.91
CA TYR A 79 -17.39 3.12 24.01
C TYR A 79 -18.49 3.04 22.94
N MET A 80 -18.23 2.37 21.81
CA MET A 80 -19.22 2.14 20.74
C MET A 80 -20.29 1.11 21.12
N GLY A 81 -20.13 0.43 22.26
CA GLY A 81 -20.99 -0.64 22.72
C GLY A 81 -21.03 -1.82 21.73
N SER A 82 -22.14 -2.56 21.74
CA SER A 82 -22.42 -3.68 20.83
C SER A 82 -23.19 -3.26 19.58
N SER A 83 -23.17 -1.97 19.22
CA SER A 83 -23.90 -1.46 18.06
C SER A 83 -23.32 -2.02 16.75
N VAL A 84 -24.17 -2.67 15.95
CA VAL A 84 -23.78 -3.22 14.63
C VAL A 84 -23.20 -2.12 13.73
N ILE A 85 -23.90 -0.98 13.65
CA ILE A 85 -23.56 0.10 12.72
C ILE A 85 -22.31 0.86 13.19
N LEU A 86 -22.17 1.12 14.48
CA LEU A 86 -21.07 1.94 15.00
C LEU A 86 -19.79 1.14 15.25
N TYR A 87 -19.89 -0.13 15.64
CA TYR A 87 -18.73 -0.95 15.97
C TYR A 87 -18.36 -1.91 14.83
N TYR A 88 -19.27 -2.80 14.46
CA TYR A 88 -18.92 -3.91 13.56
C TYR A 88 -18.76 -3.49 12.10
N VAL A 89 -19.51 -2.50 11.61
CA VAL A 89 -19.38 -2.02 10.22
C VAL A 89 -18.01 -1.36 9.96
N PRO A 90 -17.53 -0.37 10.75
CA PRO A 90 -16.19 0.17 10.58
C PRO A 90 -15.09 -0.89 10.68
N LEU A 91 -15.23 -1.86 11.60
CA LEU A 91 -14.27 -2.97 11.71
C LEU A 91 -14.31 -3.91 10.49
N ALA A 92 -15.47 -4.13 9.89
CA ALA A 92 -15.58 -4.86 8.62
C ALA A 92 -14.86 -4.10 7.49
N PHE A 93 -15.00 -2.77 7.43
CA PHE A 93 -14.23 -1.94 6.50
C PHE A 93 -12.72 -2.02 6.74
N GLN A 94 -12.25 -2.12 8.00
CA GLN A 94 -10.85 -2.43 8.29
C GLN A 94 -10.42 -3.79 7.74
N GLY A 95 -11.31 -4.78 7.73
CA GLY A 95 -11.09 -6.08 7.09
C GLY A 95 -10.98 -5.96 5.57
N VAL A 96 -11.88 -5.20 4.95
CA VAL A 96 -11.90 -4.91 3.51
C VAL A 96 -10.63 -4.19 3.09
N ALA A 97 -10.27 -3.10 3.78
CA ALA A 97 -9.07 -2.32 3.52
C ALA A 97 -7.80 -3.19 3.60
N PHE A 98 -7.64 -3.95 4.69
CA PHE A 98 -6.48 -4.83 4.87
C PHE A 98 -6.36 -5.86 3.73
N ASN A 99 -7.44 -6.57 3.40
CA ASN A 99 -7.42 -7.56 2.31
C ASN A 99 -7.27 -6.91 0.92
N GLY A 100 -7.83 -5.72 0.74
CA GLY A 100 -7.65 -4.89 -0.45
C GLY A 100 -6.19 -4.54 -0.68
N ILE A 101 -5.47 -4.11 0.37
CA ILE A 101 -4.04 -3.80 0.29
C ILE A 101 -3.24 -5.02 -0.24
N PHE A 102 -3.49 -6.23 0.26
CA PHE A 102 -2.82 -7.43 -0.26
C PHE A 102 -3.16 -7.73 -1.72
N MET A 103 -4.44 -7.74 -2.06
CA MET A 103 -4.87 -8.12 -3.40
C MET A 103 -4.45 -7.10 -4.45
N PHE A 104 -4.54 -5.79 -4.15
CA PHE A 104 -4.09 -4.76 -5.06
C PHE A 104 -2.56 -4.68 -5.14
N SER A 105 -1.82 -4.99 -4.07
CA SER A 105 -0.36 -5.10 -4.13
C SER A 105 0.08 -6.30 -4.96
N LEU A 106 -0.63 -7.42 -4.89
CA LEU A 106 -0.43 -8.56 -5.78
C LEU A 106 -0.73 -8.20 -7.24
N LEU A 107 -1.83 -7.48 -7.49
CA LEU A 107 -2.20 -7.01 -8.82
C LEU A 107 -1.13 -6.07 -9.39
N LEU A 108 -0.62 -5.14 -8.58
CA LEU A 108 0.47 -4.23 -8.95
C LEU A 108 1.74 -5.01 -9.29
N THR A 109 2.08 -6.01 -8.48
CA THR A 109 3.24 -6.89 -8.71
C THR A 109 3.06 -7.70 -9.99
N THR A 110 1.86 -8.23 -10.25
CA THR A 110 1.52 -8.98 -11.45
C THR A 110 1.58 -8.10 -12.70
N ASN A 111 1.10 -6.85 -12.61
CA ASN A 111 1.21 -5.87 -13.67
C ASN A 111 2.68 -5.63 -14.06
N ARG A 112 3.57 -5.41 -13.08
CA ARG A 112 5.00 -5.23 -13.34
C ARG A 112 5.66 -6.51 -13.84
N PHE A 113 5.33 -7.65 -13.26
CA PHE A 113 5.84 -8.95 -13.68
C PHE A 113 5.53 -9.21 -15.16
N LEU A 114 4.28 -9.03 -15.57
CA LEU A 114 3.86 -9.24 -16.96
C LEU A 114 4.51 -8.22 -17.91
N LEU A 115 4.63 -6.96 -17.50
CA LEU A 115 5.32 -5.94 -18.30
C LEU A 115 6.76 -6.36 -18.65
N PHE A 116 7.50 -6.89 -17.68
CA PHE A 116 8.90 -7.29 -17.90
C PHE A 116 9.05 -8.68 -18.51
N MET A 117 8.16 -9.61 -18.20
CA MET A 117 8.28 -11.01 -18.63
C MET A 117 7.60 -11.29 -19.97
N TYR A 118 6.39 -10.75 -20.17
CA TYR A 118 5.49 -11.08 -21.29
C TYR A 118 4.76 -9.82 -21.79
N PRO A 119 5.46 -8.88 -22.46
CA PRO A 119 4.89 -7.58 -22.86
C PRO A 119 3.66 -7.74 -23.75
N ASP A 120 3.65 -8.66 -24.72
CA ASP A 120 2.49 -8.89 -25.60
C ASP A 120 1.22 -9.28 -24.83
N PHE A 121 1.38 -10.05 -23.75
CA PHE A 121 0.27 -10.44 -22.88
C PHE A 121 -0.15 -9.29 -21.96
N HIS A 122 0.83 -8.51 -21.48
CA HIS A 122 0.59 -7.31 -20.68
C HIS A 122 -0.25 -6.29 -21.44
N ASP A 123 0.10 -5.96 -22.68
CA ASP A 123 -0.61 -4.97 -23.50
C ASP A 123 -2.06 -5.38 -23.78
N ARG A 124 -2.34 -6.68 -23.89
CA ARG A 124 -3.70 -7.22 -24.07
C ARG A 124 -4.51 -7.20 -22.78
N LEU A 125 -3.90 -7.59 -21.66
CA LEU A 125 -4.59 -7.74 -20.38
C LEU A 125 -4.78 -6.40 -19.65
N PHE A 126 -3.70 -5.62 -19.54
CA PHE A 126 -3.67 -4.32 -18.87
C PHE A 126 -3.90 -3.19 -19.86
N THR A 127 -5.03 -3.22 -20.56
CA THR A 127 -5.57 -2.00 -21.17
C THR A 127 -6.25 -1.15 -20.10
N THR A 128 -6.49 0.14 -20.34
CA THR A 128 -7.21 1.01 -19.38
C THR A 128 -8.58 0.42 -18.99
N ARG A 129 -9.28 -0.22 -19.92
CA ARG A 129 -10.55 -0.93 -19.66
C ARG A 129 -10.31 -2.23 -18.90
N GLY A 130 -9.33 -3.04 -19.33
CA GLY A 130 -8.96 -4.29 -18.67
C GLY A 130 -8.59 -4.09 -17.21
N THR A 131 -7.72 -3.13 -16.91
CA THR A 131 -7.31 -2.77 -15.55
C THR A 131 -8.50 -2.38 -14.67
N LYS A 132 -9.44 -1.58 -15.18
CA LYS A 132 -10.67 -1.22 -14.44
C LYS A 132 -11.53 -2.45 -14.11
N ILE A 133 -11.70 -3.35 -15.08
CA ILE A 133 -12.44 -4.61 -14.88
C ILE A 133 -11.75 -5.48 -13.83
N ILE A 134 -10.44 -5.68 -13.95
CA ILE A 134 -9.67 -6.48 -12.98
C ILE A 134 -9.75 -5.86 -11.58
N CYS A 135 -9.62 -4.54 -11.46
CA CYS A 135 -9.79 -3.85 -10.17
C CYS A 135 -11.19 -4.05 -9.59
N ALA A 136 -12.25 -3.98 -10.41
CA ALA A 136 -13.62 -4.26 -9.97
C ALA A 136 -13.79 -5.71 -9.49
N VAL A 137 -13.20 -6.68 -10.20
CA VAL A 137 -13.20 -8.09 -9.79
C VAL A 137 -12.47 -8.28 -8.46
N VAL A 138 -11.32 -7.63 -8.27
CA VAL A 138 -10.58 -7.67 -6.99
C VAL A 138 -11.42 -7.09 -5.85
N TRP A 139 -12.10 -5.96 -6.05
CA TRP A 139 -13.02 -5.42 -5.05
C TRP A 139 -14.15 -6.39 -4.70
N ILE A 140 -14.83 -6.95 -5.70
CA ILE A 140 -15.90 -7.94 -5.50
C ILE A 140 -15.36 -9.13 -4.69
N TYR A 141 -14.17 -9.62 -5.03
CA TYR A 141 -13.52 -10.71 -4.30
C TYR A 141 -13.24 -10.35 -2.84
N VAL A 142 -12.68 -9.18 -2.56
CA VAL A 142 -12.38 -8.72 -1.20
C VAL A 142 -13.66 -8.53 -0.38
N PHE A 143 -14.70 -7.91 -0.95
CA PHE A 143 -16.00 -7.77 -0.28
C PHE A 143 -16.64 -9.13 -0.01
N LEU A 144 -16.60 -10.05 -0.97
CA LEU A 144 -17.12 -11.41 -0.82
C LEU A 144 -16.37 -12.15 0.29
N LEU A 145 -15.05 -12.02 0.37
CA LEU A 145 -14.24 -12.61 1.43
C LEU A 145 -14.71 -12.13 2.82
N ILE A 146 -14.86 -10.82 3.01
CA ILE A 146 -15.30 -10.28 4.31
C ILE A 146 -16.76 -10.60 4.61
N ALA A 147 -17.64 -10.58 3.61
CA ALA A 147 -19.04 -10.96 3.77
C ALA A 147 -19.16 -12.43 4.21
N LEU A 148 -18.40 -13.34 3.58
CA LEU A 148 -18.35 -14.74 3.98
C LEU A 148 -17.78 -14.90 5.40
N SER A 149 -16.71 -14.17 5.76
CA SER A 149 -16.18 -14.17 7.14
C SER A 149 -17.26 -13.84 8.17
N ASN A 150 -18.05 -12.79 7.91
CA ASN A 150 -19.12 -12.35 8.79
C ASN A 150 -20.28 -13.36 8.82
N ILE A 151 -20.70 -13.92 7.68
CA ILE A 151 -21.76 -14.94 7.59
C ILE A 151 -21.38 -16.21 8.36
N PHE A 152 -20.11 -16.62 8.31
CA PHE A 152 -19.61 -17.77 9.06
C PHE A 152 -19.40 -17.48 10.56
N GLY A 153 -19.71 -16.27 11.03
CA GLY A 153 -19.63 -15.89 12.45
C GLY A 153 -18.22 -15.53 12.92
N CYS A 154 -17.32 -15.21 12.00
CA CYS A 154 -16.00 -14.65 12.31
C CYS A 154 -16.05 -13.13 12.19
N LEU A 155 -16.26 -12.46 13.31
CA LEU A 155 -16.33 -11.00 13.36
C LEU A 155 -14.98 -10.43 13.73
N LYS A 156 -14.58 -9.36 13.04
CA LYS A 156 -13.38 -8.60 13.40
C LYS A 156 -13.70 -7.74 14.62
N GLU A 157 -12.88 -7.87 15.66
CA GLU A 157 -13.00 -7.14 16.91
C GLU A 157 -11.67 -6.46 17.24
N PHE A 158 -11.73 -5.38 18.00
CA PHE A 158 -10.54 -4.72 18.54
C PHE A 158 -10.44 -4.97 20.04
N SER A 159 -9.32 -5.54 20.49
CA SER A 159 -9.09 -5.75 21.91
C SER A 159 -8.47 -4.51 22.53
N ALA A 160 -9.27 -3.72 23.23
CA ALA A 160 -8.80 -2.56 24.00
C ALA A 160 -7.81 -2.94 25.11
N LYS A 161 -7.86 -4.19 25.59
CA LYS A 161 -6.95 -4.69 26.64
C LYS A 161 -5.55 -4.95 26.11
N TYR A 162 -5.44 -5.42 24.87
CA TYR A 162 -4.18 -5.87 24.30
C TYR A 162 -3.70 -5.02 23.12
N PHE A 163 -4.48 -4.02 22.71
CA PHE A 163 -4.18 -3.11 21.60
C PHE A 163 -3.98 -3.80 20.25
N TYR A 164 -4.82 -4.77 19.88
CA TYR A 164 -4.74 -5.39 18.56
C TYR A 164 -6.11 -5.76 17.99
N PHE A 165 -6.19 -5.80 16.66
CA PHE A 165 -7.34 -6.34 15.94
C PHE A 165 -7.23 -7.87 15.86
N TRP A 166 -8.34 -8.55 16.06
CA TRP A 166 -8.43 -9.99 15.97
C TRP A 166 -9.76 -10.43 15.41
N TYR A 167 -9.83 -11.68 14.94
CA TYR A 167 -11.08 -12.28 14.49
C TYR A 167 -11.65 -13.13 15.62
N ASN A 168 -12.75 -12.67 16.20
CA ASN A 168 -13.53 -13.43 17.16
C ASN A 168 -14.48 -14.34 16.38
N CYS A 169 -14.15 -15.63 16.37
CA CYS A 169 -14.96 -16.65 15.72
C CYS A 169 -15.77 -17.48 16.72
N THR A 170 -15.94 -17.07 17.98
CA THR A 170 -16.47 -17.95 19.06
C THR A 170 -17.80 -18.65 18.68
N TYR A 171 -18.68 -17.97 17.95
CA TYR A 171 -20.00 -18.48 17.54
C TYR A 171 -20.00 -19.33 16.26
N ALA A 172 -18.85 -19.60 15.66
CA ALA A 172 -18.78 -20.22 14.34
C ALA A 172 -18.98 -21.76 14.39
N ASN A 173 -19.79 -22.26 13.44
CA ASN A 173 -20.32 -23.63 13.34
C ASN A 173 -19.30 -24.67 12.82
N ARG A 174 -19.58 -25.99 12.83
CA ARG A 174 -18.60 -27.07 12.52
C ARG A 174 -17.87 -26.96 11.16
N TYR A 175 -18.47 -26.31 10.14
CA TYR A 175 -17.86 -26.04 8.83
C TYR A 175 -16.72 -24.97 8.83
N ARG A 176 -16.46 -24.35 9.99
CA ARG A 176 -15.56 -23.22 10.26
C ARG A 176 -14.06 -23.49 10.07
N LEU A 177 -13.57 -24.67 10.43
CA LEU A 177 -12.12 -24.95 10.44
C LEU A 177 -11.50 -24.79 9.05
N HIS A 178 -12.26 -25.12 8.00
CA HIS A 178 -11.79 -24.97 6.63
C HIS A 178 -11.67 -23.50 6.19
N TYR A 179 -12.59 -22.63 6.63
CA TYR A 179 -12.59 -21.24 6.22
C TYR A 179 -11.44 -20.45 6.86
N GLN A 180 -11.19 -20.64 8.16
CA GLN A 180 -10.07 -19.98 8.83
C GLN A 180 -8.73 -20.40 8.21
N ASN A 181 -8.56 -21.70 7.93
CA ASN A 181 -7.38 -22.20 7.24
C ASN A 181 -7.25 -21.59 5.84
N LEU A 182 -8.35 -21.43 5.10
CA LEU A 182 -8.35 -20.78 3.80
C LEU A 182 -7.87 -19.33 3.88
N VAL A 183 -8.37 -18.53 4.83
CA VAL A 183 -7.93 -17.14 5.02
C VAL A 183 -6.45 -17.07 5.39
N THR A 184 -5.98 -17.93 6.32
CA THR A 184 -4.57 -17.98 6.72
C THR A 184 -3.65 -18.40 5.56
N ILE A 185 -4.05 -19.41 4.79
CA ILE A 185 -3.31 -19.85 3.60
C ILE A 185 -3.28 -18.71 2.59
N HIS A 186 -4.43 -18.08 2.32
CA HIS A 186 -4.55 -16.98 1.37
C HIS A 186 -3.63 -15.81 1.74
N SER A 187 -3.67 -15.35 2.99
CA SER A 187 -2.80 -14.27 3.48
C SER A 187 -1.32 -14.64 3.45
N SER A 188 -0.95 -15.92 3.53
CA SER A 188 0.45 -16.36 3.49
C SER A 188 0.96 -16.59 2.06
N VAL A 189 0.11 -17.08 1.16
CA VAL A 189 0.47 -17.38 -0.24
C VAL A 189 0.72 -16.10 -1.03
N ILE A 190 -0.09 -15.05 -0.82
CA ILE A 190 0.02 -13.80 -1.58
C ILE A 190 1.42 -13.17 -1.49
N PRO A 191 1.98 -12.89 -0.30
CA PRO A 191 3.33 -12.31 -0.20
C PRO A 191 4.40 -13.23 -0.74
N CYS A 192 4.29 -14.54 -0.55
CA CYS A 192 5.22 -15.50 -1.13
C CYS A 192 5.25 -15.41 -2.66
N LEU A 193 4.07 -15.32 -3.30
CA LEU A 193 3.97 -15.11 -4.74
C LEU A 193 4.58 -13.76 -5.17
N MET A 194 4.34 -12.69 -4.41
CA MET A 194 4.94 -11.37 -4.69
C MET A 194 6.46 -11.42 -4.61
N ILE A 195 7.04 -12.03 -3.57
CA ILE A 195 8.50 -12.20 -3.42
C ILE A 195 9.10 -12.97 -4.59
N ILE A 196 8.48 -14.08 -4.98
CA ILE A 196 8.93 -14.90 -6.12
C ILE A 196 8.90 -14.06 -7.41
N MET A 197 7.81 -13.35 -7.68
CA MET A 197 7.70 -12.48 -8.86
C MET A 197 8.76 -11.39 -8.88
N TYR A 198 8.98 -10.67 -7.77
CA TYR A 198 10.03 -9.65 -7.70
C TYR A 198 11.44 -10.23 -7.86
N THR A 199 11.69 -11.41 -7.31
CA THR A 199 12.98 -12.10 -7.47
C THR A 199 13.24 -12.41 -8.94
N ILE A 200 12.24 -12.90 -9.67
CA ILE A 200 12.33 -13.18 -11.11
C ILE A 200 12.58 -11.89 -11.90
N ILE A 201 11.82 -10.82 -11.62
CA ILE A 201 12.01 -9.51 -12.28
C ILE A 201 13.43 -8.99 -12.05
N TYR A 202 13.92 -9.04 -10.81
CA TYR A 202 15.25 -8.58 -10.44
C TYR A 202 16.35 -9.37 -11.18
N VAL A 203 16.24 -10.71 -11.21
CA VAL A 203 17.19 -11.57 -11.93
C VAL A 203 17.21 -11.22 -13.41
N LYS A 204 16.04 -11.09 -14.05
CA LYS A 204 15.95 -10.74 -15.48
C LYS A 204 16.58 -9.37 -15.77
N LEU A 205 16.26 -8.35 -14.98
CA LEU A 205 16.84 -7.01 -15.15
C LEU A 205 18.37 -7.02 -14.99
N LYS A 206 18.89 -7.78 -14.02
CA LYS A 206 20.33 -7.93 -13.80
C LYS A 206 21.02 -8.62 -14.98
N LEU A 207 20.37 -9.60 -15.61
CA LEU A 207 20.89 -10.27 -16.80
C LEU A 207 20.94 -9.33 -18.01
N ILE A 208 19.87 -8.56 -18.26
CA ILE A 208 19.82 -7.60 -19.37
C ILE A 208 20.85 -6.48 -19.16
N SER A 209 20.97 -5.96 -17.93
CA SER A 209 21.93 -4.90 -17.60
C SER A 209 23.39 -5.30 -17.88
N ARG A 210 23.75 -6.58 -17.75
CA ARG A 210 25.10 -7.07 -18.08
C ARG A 210 25.40 -7.10 -19.57
N HIS A 211 24.39 -7.28 -20.42
CA HIS A 211 24.58 -7.42 -21.86
C HIS A 211 24.53 -6.08 -22.60
N SER A 212 24.04 -5.03 -21.94
CA SER A 212 23.73 -3.78 -22.60
C SER A 212 24.92 -2.81 -22.61
N ASN A 213 25.51 -2.60 -23.80
CA ASN A 213 26.60 -1.64 -24.00
C ASN A 213 26.07 -0.19 -24.03
N GLY A 214 26.28 0.55 -22.92
CA GLY A 214 26.34 2.02 -22.83
C GLY A 214 25.03 2.81 -23.01
N ASN A 215 24.37 2.73 -24.17
CA ASN A 215 23.39 3.73 -24.61
C ASN A 215 21.96 3.53 -24.07
N THR A 216 21.61 2.34 -23.57
CA THR A 216 20.26 2.07 -22.99
C THR A 216 20.23 2.23 -21.46
N SER A 217 21.31 2.75 -20.87
CA SER A 217 21.46 2.84 -19.41
C SER A 217 20.45 3.78 -18.74
N LEU A 218 19.99 4.84 -19.44
CA LEU A 218 19.06 5.83 -18.87
C LEU A 218 17.66 5.25 -18.63
N SER A 219 17.10 4.57 -19.63
CA SER A 219 15.79 3.91 -19.51
C SER A 219 15.79 2.81 -18.44
N MET A 220 16.90 2.07 -18.30
CA MET A 220 17.03 1.05 -17.25
C MET A 220 17.05 1.63 -15.84
N LYS A 221 17.72 2.78 -15.62
CA LYS A 221 17.73 3.43 -14.30
C LYS A 221 16.32 3.79 -13.87
N GLN A 222 15.51 4.34 -14.78
CA GLN A 222 14.14 4.71 -14.48
C GLN A 222 13.25 3.48 -14.19
N GLN A 223 13.41 2.39 -14.95
CA GLN A 223 12.71 1.13 -14.69
C GLN A 223 13.09 0.50 -13.35
N LEU A 224 14.38 0.50 -13.01
CA LEU A 224 14.88 0.03 -11.72
C LEU A 224 14.32 0.86 -10.58
N LYS A 225 14.20 2.17 -10.77
CA LYS A 225 13.63 3.11 -9.81
C LYS A 225 12.18 2.70 -9.46
N TYR A 226 11.32 2.51 -10.45
CA TYR A 226 9.93 2.03 -10.21
C TYR A 226 9.88 0.64 -9.57
N LEU A 227 10.82 -0.25 -9.90
CA LEU A 227 10.91 -1.56 -9.27
C LEU A 227 11.24 -1.44 -7.78
N VAL A 228 12.23 -0.62 -7.42
CA VAL A 228 12.64 -0.38 -6.03
C VAL A 228 11.47 0.19 -5.23
N GLN A 229 10.73 1.16 -5.79
CA GLN A 229 9.51 1.67 -5.18
C GLN A 229 8.53 0.55 -4.83
N THR A 230 8.24 -0.34 -5.77
CA THR A 230 7.24 -1.40 -5.52
C THR A 230 7.78 -2.51 -4.62
N ALA A 231 9.08 -2.78 -4.66
CA ALA A 231 9.76 -3.72 -3.77
C ALA A 231 9.73 -3.24 -2.32
N LEU A 232 9.91 -1.94 -2.07
CA LEU A 232 9.81 -1.36 -0.72
C LEU A 232 8.41 -1.58 -0.12
N ILE A 233 7.35 -1.35 -0.90
CA ILE A 233 5.97 -1.64 -0.48
C ILE A 233 5.82 -3.13 -0.15
N CYS A 234 6.32 -4.01 -1.00
CA CYS A 234 6.24 -5.45 -0.78
C CYS A 234 6.96 -5.91 0.51
N VAL A 235 8.16 -5.37 0.78
CA VAL A 235 8.93 -5.74 1.98
C VAL A 235 8.19 -5.35 3.25
N LEU A 236 7.54 -4.19 3.28
CA LEU A 236 6.76 -3.76 4.44
C LEU A 236 5.50 -4.61 4.64
N ILE A 237 4.82 -4.98 3.56
CA ILE A 237 3.67 -5.90 3.60
C ILE A 237 4.09 -7.27 4.16
N VAL A 238 5.24 -7.79 3.73
CA VAL A 238 5.80 -9.05 4.25
C VAL A 238 6.15 -8.91 5.72
N ALA A 239 6.79 -7.81 6.13
CA ALA A 239 7.10 -7.54 7.53
C ALA A 239 5.85 -7.47 8.41
N ALA A 240 4.76 -6.84 7.91
CA ALA A 240 3.48 -6.78 8.60
C ALA A 240 2.86 -8.16 8.82
N ILE A 241 2.84 -9.02 7.80
CA ILE A 241 2.33 -10.40 7.95
C ILE A 241 3.24 -11.22 8.84
N ALA A 242 4.55 -11.14 8.66
CA ALA A 242 5.50 -11.85 9.51
C ALA A 242 5.30 -11.47 10.98
N GLY A 243 5.07 -10.18 11.27
CA GLY A 243 4.68 -9.70 12.59
C GLY A 243 3.38 -10.32 13.08
N PHE A 244 2.32 -10.27 12.27
CA PHE A 244 0.99 -10.80 12.64
C PHE A 244 1.02 -12.31 12.91
N ILE A 245 1.78 -13.08 12.13
CA ILE A 245 1.93 -14.52 12.32
C ILE A 245 2.83 -14.81 13.52
N SER A 246 4.00 -14.17 13.62
CA SER A 246 5.04 -14.56 14.58
C SER A 246 4.75 -14.10 16.00
N ILE A 247 4.14 -12.92 16.19
CA ILE A 247 3.91 -12.33 17.52
C ILE A 247 3.10 -13.26 18.44
N PRO A 248 1.97 -13.86 18.01
CA PRO A 248 1.24 -14.83 18.82
C PRO A 248 2.06 -16.05 19.28
N TYR A 249 3.06 -16.48 18.50
CA TYR A 249 3.88 -17.67 18.82
C TYR A 249 5.04 -17.38 19.78
N LEU A 250 5.38 -16.12 20.04
CA LEU A 250 6.48 -15.77 20.95
C LEU A 250 6.16 -16.10 22.42
N GLY A 251 4.90 -16.39 22.76
CA GLY A 251 4.49 -16.80 24.11
C GLY A 251 4.77 -15.75 25.19
N LEU A 252 4.98 -14.49 24.80
CA LEU A 252 5.17 -13.40 25.76
C LEU A 252 3.86 -13.15 26.49
N VAL A 253 3.93 -13.12 27.82
CA VAL A 253 2.81 -12.84 28.71
C VAL A 253 2.93 -11.40 29.24
N ASP A 254 1.83 -10.82 29.68
CA ASP A 254 1.76 -9.51 30.35
C ASP A 254 2.19 -8.32 29.48
N TYR A 255 3.04 -7.44 30.00
CA TYR A 255 3.45 -6.21 29.35
C TYR A 255 4.18 -6.43 28.02
N GLY A 256 4.91 -7.54 27.88
CA GLY A 256 5.62 -7.87 26.64
C GLY A 256 4.69 -7.97 25.43
N GLN A 257 3.51 -8.56 25.62
CA GLN A 257 2.50 -8.66 24.56
C GLN A 257 1.96 -7.28 24.17
N LEU A 258 1.77 -6.37 25.13
CA LEU A 258 1.32 -5.00 24.86
C LEU A 258 2.32 -4.23 23.98
N TYR A 259 3.61 -4.30 24.29
CA TYR A 259 4.64 -3.63 23.50
C TYR A 259 4.74 -4.20 22.08
N LEU A 260 4.65 -5.53 21.92
CA LEU A 260 4.64 -6.15 20.61
C LEU A 260 3.41 -5.75 19.79
N ASN A 261 2.24 -5.66 20.41
CA ASN A 261 1.02 -5.22 19.73
C ASN A 261 1.05 -3.73 19.35
N MET A 262 1.64 -2.87 20.19
CA MET A 262 1.92 -1.48 19.82
C MET A 262 2.86 -1.40 18.60
N LEU A 263 3.94 -2.18 18.61
CA LEU A 263 4.88 -2.25 17.48
C LEU A 263 4.19 -2.77 16.21
N LEU A 264 3.34 -3.79 16.33
CA LEU A 264 2.56 -4.32 15.20
C LEU A 264 1.62 -3.26 14.62
N ASN A 265 0.88 -2.52 15.45
CA ASN A 265 0.05 -1.42 14.97
C ASN A 265 0.89 -0.35 14.27
N LEU A 266 2.07 -0.01 14.80
CA LEU A 266 2.96 0.96 14.16
C LEU A 266 3.44 0.46 12.80
N ILE A 267 3.78 -0.82 12.66
CA ILE A 267 4.15 -1.44 11.37
C ILE A 267 2.98 -1.39 10.39
N LEU A 268 1.76 -1.71 10.84
CA LEU A 268 0.56 -1.65 10.00
C LEU A 268 0.28 -0.22 9.53
N ILE A 269 0.34 0.76 10.43
CA ILE A 269 0.14 2.17 10.08
C ILE A 269 1.27 2.65 9.15
N ALA A 270 2.54 2.31 9.44
CA ALA A 270 3.66 2.65 8.57
C ALA A 270 3.49 2.06 7.16
N ASN A 271 3.00 0.82 7.06
CA ASN A 271 2.68 0.21 5.77
C ASN A 271 1.58 0.99 5.04
N ASN A 272 0.56 1.47 5.75
CA ASN A 272 -0.49 2.31 5.17
C ASN A 272 0.01 3.73 4.83
N ILE A 273 1.18 4.19 5.26
CA ILE A 273 1.72 5.53 4.94
C ILE A 273 2.80 5.43 3.85
N VAL A 274 3.35 4.25 3.60
CA VAL A 274 4.47 4.09 2.67
C VAL A 274 4.10 4.47 1.24
N THR A 275 2.85 4.19 0.80
CA THR A 275 2.40 4.44 -0.58
C THR A 275 2.61 5.90 -1.01
N PRO A 276 2.09 6.92 -0.29
CA PRO A 276 2.31 8.32 -0.66
C PRO A 276 3.76 8.75 -0.51
N ILE A 277 4.48 8.29 0.52
CA ILE A 277 5.91 8.62 0.70
C ILE A 277 6.71 8.18 -0.53
N VAL A 278 6.49 6.94 -0.97
CA VAL A 278 7.19 6.37 -2.11
C VAL A 278 6.73 7.04 -3.41
N LEU A 279 5.45 7.40 -3.57
CA LEU A 279 5.03 8.13 -4.77
C LEU A 279 5.66 9.53 -4.84
N PHE A 280 5.65 10.30 -3.75
CA PHE A 280 6.26 11.62 -3.73
C PHE A 280 7.77 11.59 -3.94
N SER A 281 8.47 10.67 -3.27
CA SER A 281 9.93 10.55 -3.38
C SER A 281 10.36 10.22 -4.81
N PHE A 282 9.53 9.46 -5.54
CA PHE A 282 9.89 9.00 -6.88
C PHE A 282 9.39 9.93 -8.00
N ASN A 283 8.29 10.65 -7.77
CA ASN A 283 7.67 11.54 -8.77
C ASN A 283 8.26 12.95 -8.80
N ASN A 284 8.79 13.46 -7.66
CA ASN A 284 9.41 14.79 -7.61
C ASN A 284 10.61 14.92 -8.55
N GLU A 285 11.33 13.83 -8.81
CA GLU A 285 12.44 13.84 -9.77
C GLU A 285 11.97 13.95 -11.22
N ALA A 286 10.82 13.36 -11.58
CA ALA A 286 10.29 13.46 -12.94
C ALA A 286 9.78 14.87 -13.26
N ALA A 287 9.16 15.53 -12.28
CA ALA A 287 8.74 16.93 -12.42
C ALA A 287 9.95 17.87 -12.56
N LEU A 288 11.03 17.60 -11.82
CA LEU A 288 12.26 18.39 -11.90
C LEU A 288 12.97 18.24 -13.25
N ASP A 289 12.96 17.03 -13.81
CA ASP A 289 13.58 16.75 -15.11
C ASP A 289 12.82 17.41 -16.27
N ASP A 290 11.47 17.44 -16.23
CA ASP A 290 10.66 18.14 -17.23
C ASP A 290 10.86 19.66 -17.15
N GLU A 291 10.97 20.22 -15.95
CA GLU A 291 11.22 21.66 -15.75
C GLU A 291 12.64 22.04 -16.23
N LEU A 292 13.65 21.23 -15.95
CA LEU A 292 15.01 21.43 -16.48
C LEU A 292 15.06 21.28 -18.00
N SER A 293 14.33 20.32 -18.58
CA SER A 293 14.29 20.12 -20.03
C SER A 293 13.57 21.26 -20.74
N SER A 294 12.48 21.79 -20.17
CA SER A 294 11.79 22.98 -20.68
C SER A 294 12.73 24.18 -20.65
N THR A 295 13.39 24.41 -19.52
CA THR A 295 14.30 25.55 -19.35
C THR A 295 15.51 25.45 -20.29
N ALA A 296 16.04 24.24 -20.51
CA ALA A 296 17.14 24.01 -21.44
C ALA A 296 16.72 24.23 -22.91
N HIS A 297 15.48 23.89 -23.28
CA HIS A 297 14.97 24.13 -24.62
C HIS A 297 14.75 25.63 -24.87
N ASP A 298 14.21 26.35 -23.88
CA ASP A 298 14.04 27.81 -23.95
C ASP A 298 15.39 28.53 -24.05
N MET A 299 16.43 28.07 -23.32
CA MET A 299 17.78 28.61 -23.44
C MET A 299 18.47 28.28 -24.77
N ALA A 300 18.17 27.11 -25.37
CA ALA A 300 18.72 26.74 -26.67
C ALA A 300 18.13 27.60 -27.81
N ASP A 301 16.83 27.90 -27.75
CA ASP A 301 16.16 28.78 -28.72
C ASP A 301 16.65 30.24 -28.60
N GLU A 302 17.06 30.68 -27.41
CA GLU A 302 17.64 32.02 -27.20
C GLU A 302 19.08 32.14 -27.76
N LEU A 303 19.84 31.04 -27.82
CA LEU A 303 21.22 31.01 -28.31
C LEU A 303 21.35 30.88 -29.84
N ASP A 304 20.30 30.48 -30.56
CA ASP A 304 20.33 30.32 -32.03
C ASP A 304 19.89 31.58 -32.80
N VAL A 305 19.62 32.69 -32.10
CA VAL A 305 19.29 33.99 -32.70
C VAL A 305 20.53 34.89 -32.77
N SER A 306 21.45 34.61 -33.70
CA SER A 306 22.33 35.63 -34.30
C SER A 306 22.98 35.13 -35.60
N PRO A 307 22.31 35.25 -36.76
CA PRO A 307 23.02 35.28 -38.03
C PRO A 307 23.73 36.64 -38.14
N LEU A 308 25.04 36.64 -37.91
CA LEU A 308 25.95 37.71 -38.29
C LEU A 308 25.75 38.03 -39.78
N THR A 309 24.96 39.06 -40.05
CA THR A 309 24.87 39.69 -41.37
C THR A 309 26.20 40.38 -41.65
N VAL A 310 27.10 39.66 -42.31
CA VAL A 310 28.34 40.23 -42.85
C VAL A 310 27.95 41.17 -43.99
N VAL A 311 27.91 42.46 -43.67
CA VAL A 311 27.76 43.58 -44.61
C VAL A 311 29.01 43.62 -45.50
N ASN A 312 28.88 43.21 -46.76
CA ASN A 312 29.91 43.43 -47.76
C ASN A 312 29.58 44.71 -48.55
N LYS A 313 30.27 45.81 -48.24
CA LYS A 313 30.31 47.04 -49.03
C LYS A 313 31.52 46.96 -49.97
N SER A 314 31.31 46.98 -51.27
CA SER A 314 32.35 47.26 -52.26
C SER A 314 31.94 48.47 -53.11
N HIS A 315 32.86 49.43 -53.16
CA HIS A 315 32.91 50.62 -54.01
C HIS A 315 33.15 50.26 -55.48
#